data_AF-A0A7S1WZV2-F1
#
_entry.id   AF-A0A7S1WZV2-F1
#
_cell.length_a   1.000
_cell.length_b   1.000
_cell.length_c   1.000
_cell.angle_alpha   90.00
_cell.angle_beta   90.00
_cell.angle_gamma   90.00
#
_symmetry.space_group_name_H-M   'P 1'
#
loop_
_entity.id
_entity.type
_entity.pdbx_description
1 polymer ?
#
loop_
_entity_poly.entity_id
_entity_poly.type
_entity_poly.pdbx_seq_one_letter_code
_entity_poly.pdbx_strand_id
1 'polypeptide(L)'
;MPWLVKHHENPAERLFFVHVPRCGGTSLTQHFDVPRKSRQGRCCWWNFGMVYFFYRYHLLESANFPWRSWENLIAACSFTASMVLFIYGSAVLNARIPIAAYTLLASSLFMFTASTFIATAPIIGRIPFIRRCYLIVNHYVLLRFMESIEWCTGTNKTGYMMHLTMGKLLRYGYVGTDDLDSACTMAIVRNPYSRMVSVYLYNRYGPLESFPRFVRDWYRMMHNYRERRETEEWYTPCHAIPQFEFTHEDGKQIVQSVVKQEELKLLKTTDSSQAAIAADSSIADLPLPVRKALLGMPHANKRSSSKKWWEYYDQETLNLTYEMYKDDFLVFGYSPQLEVRPDLESPVPVAVKSYTPANLRNSTGVMPHLERIIMQRSDLLRPFSTIRGLAPVPPSGKWSVDRRSALPSNSPPVVDFPPLKFNSTSAVPRSEHELDSCADNEDNEFADTTAIPVIV
;
A
#
# COMPACT_ATOMS: atom_id res chain seq x y z
N MET A 1 3.36 5.14 -0.25
CA MET A 1 3.24 5.54 -1.67
C MET A 1 3.91 6.87 -1.77
N PRO A 2 5.23 6.92 -1.86
CA PRO A 2 5.91 8.16 -1.55
C PRO A 2 6.56 8.75 -2.80
N TRP A 3 6.59 10.08 -2.87
CA TRP A 3 6.58 10.89 -4.09
C TRP A 3 5.31 10.78 -4.95
N LEU A 4 4.44 11.78 -4.81
CA LEU A 4 3.36 12.05 -5.77
C LEU A 4 3.85 12.99 -6.88
N VAL A 5 4.66 13.98 -6.46
CA VAL A 5 5.37 14.93 -7.31
C VAL A 5 6.81 15.02 -6.81
N LYS A 6 7.76 14.47 -7.56
CA LYS A 6 9.18 14.46 -7.18
C LYS A 6 9.98 15.53 -7.90
N HIS A 7 9.84 15.55 -9.22
CA HIS A 7 10.59 16.42 -10.11
C HIS A 7 9.71 17.62 -10.45
N HIS A 8 9.89 18.71 -9.69
CA HIS A 8 9.29 20.00 -9.97
C HIS A 8 10.37 21.08 -9.86
N GLU A 9 10.32 22.08 -10.74
CA GLU A 9 11.30 23.18 -10.75
C GLU A 9 11.27 23.96 -9.44
N ASN A 10 10.06 24.22 -8.93
CA ASN A 10 9.83 24.76 -7.60
C ASN A 10 9.83 23.64 -6.54
N PRO A 11 10.81 23.59 -5.62
CA PRO A 11 10.85 22.59 -4.54
C PRO A 11 9.58 22.61 -3.68
N ALA A 12 8.97 23.78 -3.47
CA ALA A 12 7.75 23.91 -2.68
C ALA A 12 6.55 23.15 -3.27
N GLU A 13 6.59 22.75 -4.54
CA GLU A 13 5.53 21.95 -5.17
C GLU A 13 5.82 20.44 -5.14
N ARG A 14 6.98 20.04 -4.62
CA ARG A 14 7.28 18.63 -4.38
C ARG A 14 6.37 18.12 -3.29
N LEU A 15 5.82 16.92 -3.51
CA LEU A 15 4.82 16.34 -2.64
C LEU A 15 5.18 14.91 -2.30
N PHE A 16 5.41 14.66 -1.02
CA PHE A 16 5.76 13.37 -0.48
C PHE A 16 4.62 12.83 0.41
N PHE A 17 4.00 11.73 -0.02
CA PHE A 17 2.90 11.12 0.72
C PHE A 17 3.36 9.91 1.55
N VAL A 18 3.25 10.04 2.87
CA VAL A 18 3.41 8.91 3.79
C VAL A 18 2.10 8.14 3.83
N HIS A 19 2.12 6.96 3.22
CA HIS A 19 0.90 6.17 3.06
C HIS A 19 0.68 5.27 4.27
N VAL A 20 -0.26 5.70 5.11
CA VAL A 20 -0.84 4.90 6.17
C VAL A 20 -1.78 3.85 5.56
N PRO A 21 -1.56 2.54 5.77
CA PRO A 21 -2.40 1.51 5.19
C PRO A 21 -3.88 1.71 5.52
N ARG A 22 -4.73 1.54 4.50
CA ARG A 22 -6.20 1.61 4.57
C ARG A 22 -6.78 3.01 4.86
N CYS A 23 -5.99 4.06 4.63
CA CYS A 23 -6.39 5.47 4.83
C CYS A 23 -6.45 6.27 3.51
N GLY A 24 -6.83 5.64 2.39
CA GLY A 24 -7.11 6.35 1.13
C GLY A 24 -5.93 6.52 0.15
N GLY A 25 -4.74 5.97 0.43
CA GLY A 25 -3.57 6.17 -0.43
C GLY A 25 -3.67 5.61 -1.86
N THR A 26 -4.53 4.62 -2.10
CA THR A 26 -4.80 4.12 -3.45
C THR A 26 -5.39 5.18 -4.36
N SER A 27 -6.31 6.01 -3.86
CA SER A 27 -6.93 7.08 -4.66
C SER A 27 -5.87 8.07 -5.14
N LEU A 28 -4.96 8.47 -4.24
CA LEU A 28 -3.84 9.35 -4.58
C LEU A 28 -2.89 8.71 -5.59
N THR A 29 -2.60 7.42 -5.42
CA THR A 29 -1.73 6.67 -6.33
C THR A 29 -2.24 6.73 -7.77
N GLN A 30 -3.54 6.50 -7.95
CA GLN A 30 -4.19 6.53 -9.25
C GLN A 30 -4.26 7.96 -9.79
N HIS A 31 -4.65 8.91 -8.94
CA HIS A 31 -4.77 10.33 -9.30
C HIS A 31 -3.44 10.92 -9.81
N PHE A 32 -2.32 10.55 -9.19
CA PHE A 32 -0.99 11.03 -9.57
C PHE A 32 -0.24 10.13 -10.57
N ASP A 33 -0.88 9.05 -11.05
CA ASP A 33 -0.30 8.09 -12.00
C ASP A 33 1.10 7.58 -11.59
N VAL A 34 1.23 7.27 -10.29
CA VAL A 34 2.45 6.66 -9.72
C VAL A 34 2.83 5.35 -10.45
N PRO A 35 1.89 4.49 -10.90
CA PRO A 35 2.23 3.29 -11.66
C PRO A 35 2.99 3.57 -12.96
N ARG A 36 2.66 4.63 -13.71
CA ARG A 36 3.44 4.99 -14.90
C ARG A 36 4.78 5.63 -14.52
N LYS A 37 4.77 6.58 -13.58
CA LYS A 37 5.97 7.31 -13.13
C LYS A 37 7.06 6.37 -12.61
N SER A 38 6.69 5.39 -11.80
CA SER A 38 7.62 4.40 -11.22
C SER A 38 8.25 3.41 -12.22
N ARG A 39 7.89 3.50 -13.51
CA ARG A 39 8.48 2.72 -14.62
C ARG A 39 9.35 3.57 -15.54
N GLN A 40 9.36 4.90 -15.40
CA GLN A 40 10.13 5.77 -16.29
C GLN A 40 11.64 5.54 -16.08
N GLY A 41 12.40 5.47 -17.18
CA GLY A 41 13.86 5.36 -17.14
C GLY A 41 14.42 4.01 -16.67
N ARG A 42 13.60 2.97 -16.46
CA ARG A 42 14.06 1.64 -16.01
C ARG A 42 14.13 0.65 -17.18
N CYS A 43 14.91 -0.41 -17.01
CA CYS A 43 15.01 -1.45 -18.04
C CYS A 43 13.75 -2.33 -18.12
N CYS A 44 13.63 -3.14 -19.17
CA CYS A 44 12.47 -4.00 -19.42
C CYS A 44 12.10 -4.92 -18.24
N TRP A 45 13.10 -5.48 -17.54
CA TRP A 45 12.86 -6.38 -16.39
C TRP A 45 12.17 -5.68 -15.23
N TRP A 46 12.71 -4.54 -14.77
CA TRP A 46 12.10 -3.77 -13.68
C TRP A 46 10.78 -3.13 -14.11
N ASN A 47 10.64 -2.74 -15.37
CA ASN A 47 9.36 -2.25 -15.90
C ASN A 47 8.29 -3.33 -15.83
N PHE A 48 8.59 -4.55 -16.27
CA PHE A 48 7.68 -5.68 -16.18
C PHE A 48 7.32 -5.99 -14.72
N GLY A 49 8.29 -5.98 -13.81
CA GLY A 49 8.04 -6.21 -12.40
C GLY A 49 7.16 -5.17 -11.74
N MET A 50 7.32 -3.89 -12.08
CA MET A 50 6.41 -2.85 -11.59
C MET A 50 5.00 -2.97 -12.21
N VAL A 51 4.88 -3.31 -13.49
CA VAL A 51 3.57 -3.61 -14.11
C VAL A 51 2.88 -4.75 -13.36
N TYR A 52 3.61 -5.84 -13.11
CA TYR A 52 3.09 -6.99 -12.38
C TYR A 52 2.71 -6.63 -10.94
N PHE A 53 3.54 -5.84 -10.24
CA PHE A 53 3.24 -5.35 -8.90
C PHE A 53 1.92 -4.59 -8.85
N PHE A 54 1.71 -3.59 -9.71
CA PHE A 54 0.47 -2.80 -9.71
C PHE A 54 -0.74 -3.60 -10.19
N TYR A 55 -0.56 -4.53 -11.13
CA TYR A 55 -1.59 -5.49 -11.52
C TYR A 55 -2.07 -6.30 -10.31
N ARG A 56 -1.14 -6.93 -9.58
CA ARG A 56 -1.46 -7.72 -8.39
C ARG A 56 -2.02 -6.85 -7.25
N TYR A 57 -1.49 -5.65 -7.07
CA TYR A 57 -2.00 -4.71 -6.07
C TYR A 57 -3.48 -4.39 -6.31
N HIS A 58 -3.85 -4.02 -7.54
CA HIS A 58 -5.25 -3.74 -7.92
C HIS A 58 -6.17 -4.97 -7.76
N LEU A 59 -5.67 -6.15 -8.13
CA LEU A 59 -6.37 -7.41 -7.97
C LEU A 59 -6.68 -7.70 -6.49
N LEU A 60 -5.72 -7.49 -5.58
CA LEU A 60 -5.89 -7.68 -4.14
C LEU A 60 -6.75 -6.58 -3.48
N GLU A 61 -6.91 -5.43 -4.12
CA GLU A 61 -7.87 -4.41 -3.72
C GLU A 61 -9.31 -4.73 -4.09
N SER A 62 -9.54 -5.60 -5.07
CA SER A 62 -10.88 -6.01 -5.46
C SER A 62 -11.30 -7.35 -4.86
N ALA A 63 -10.37 -8.28 -4.65
CA ALA A 63 -10.66 -9.60 -4.12
C ALA A 63 -9.55 -10.13 -3.18
N ASN A 64 -9.97 -10.76 -2.07
CA ASN A 64 -9.05 -11.42 -1.14
C ASN A 64 -8.45 -12.70 -1.76
N PHE A 65 -9.25 -13.44 -2.53
CA PHE A 65 -8.88 -14.66 -3.25
C PHE A 65 -9.29 -14.51 -4.72
N PRO A 66 -8.41 -13.97 -5.56
CA PRO A 66 -8.75 -13.54 -6.90
C PRO A 66 -8.79 -14.73 -7.86
N TRP A 67 -9.95 -15.38 -7.96
CA TRP A 67 -10.14 -16.52 -8.86
C TRP A 67 -10.24 -16.10 -10.34
N ARG A 68 -10.75 -14.89 -10.62
CA ARG A 68 -10.75 -14.27 -11.97
C ARG A 68 -9.50 -13.43 -12.16
N SER A 69 -8.45 -14.03 -12.69
CA SER A 69 -7.18 -13.37 -13.00
C SER A 69 -6.61 -13.87 -14.32
N TRP A 70 -5.73 -13.09 -14.94
CA TRP A 70 -5.01 -13.52 -16.15
C TRP A 70 -4.07 -14.68 -15.85
N GLU A 71 -3.48 -14.71 -14.66
CA GLU A 71 -2.65 -15.82 -14.19
C GLU A 71 -3.45 -17.12 -14.13
N ASN A 72 -4.70 -17.08 -13.64
CA ASN A 72 -5.55 -18.26 -13.57
C ASN A 72 -6.06 -18.69 -14.94
N LEU A 73 -6.28 -17.76 -15.87
CA LEU A 73 -6.57 -18.09 -17.26
C LEU A 73 -5.38 -18.81 -17.90
N ILE A 74 -4.17 -18.28 -17.75
CA ILE A 74 -2.93 -18.91 -18.24
C ILE A 74 -2.74 -20.30 -17.62
N ALA A 75 -2.99 -20.43 -16.31
CA ALA A 75 -2.95 -21.72 -15.62
C ALA A 75 -3.99 -22.70 -16.18
N ALA A 76 -5.23 -22.27 -16.41
CA ALA A 76 -6.28 -23.11 -16.98
C ALA A 76 -5.93 -23.57 -18.41
N CYS A 77 -5.43 -22.66 -19.26
CA CYS A 77 -4.95 -23.00 -20.60
C CYS A 77 -3.79 -24.00 -20.56
N SER A 78 -2.82 -23.79 -19.68
CA SER A 78 -1.66 -24.68 -19.51
C SER A 78 -2.07 -26.05 -18.98
N PHE A 79 -3.00 -26.11 -18.04
CA PHE A 79 -3.59 -27.35 -17.54
C PHE A 79 -4.31 -28.10 -18.67
N THR A 80 -5.10 -27.39 -19.48
CA THR A 80 -5.83 -27.98 -20.61
C THR A 80 -4.87 -28.55 -21.66
N ALA A 81 -3.85 -27.78 -22.04
CA ALA A 81 -2.81 -28.22 -22.96
C ALA A 81 -2.09 -29.46 -22.42
N SER A 82 -1.79 -29.49 -21.12
CA SER A 82 -1.25 -30.68 -20.47
C SER A 82 -2.17 -31.89 -20.62
N MET A 83 -3.46 -31.76 -20.32
CA MET A 83 -4.42 -32.86 -20.44
C MET A 83 -4.53 -33.39 -21.87
N VAL A 84 -4.52 -32.51 -22.86
CA VAL A 84 -4.50 -32.89 -24.29
C VAL A 84 -3.24 -33.70 -24.60
N LEU A 85 -2.06 -33.29 -24.12
CA LEU A 85 -0.82 -34.05 -24.32
C LEU A 85 -0.84 -35.42 -23.63
N PHE A 86 -1.44 -35.53 -22.44
CA PHE A 86 -1.63 -36.82 -21.77
C PHE A 86 -2.51 -37.76 -22.60
N ILE A 87 -3.67 -37.27 -23.04
CA ILE A 87 -4.64 -38.06 -23.80
C ILE A 87 -4.06 -38.45 -25.16
N TYR A 88 -3.52 -37.50 -25.91
CA TYR A 88 -2.97 -37.76 -27.25
C TYR A 88 -1.70 -38.63 -27.20
N GLY A 89 -0.78 -38.34 -26.27
CA GLY A 89 0.44 -39.14 -26.11
C GLY A 89 0.15 -40.59 -25.72
N SER A 90 -0.81 -40.80 -24.81
CA SER A 90 -1.21 -42.14 -24.37
C SER A 90 -2.04 -42.88 -25.42
N ALA A 91 -2.98 -42.22 -26.10
CA ALA A 91 -3.94 -42.89 -26.98
C ALA A 91 -3.45 -43.04 -28.42
N VAL A 92 -2.70 -42.06 -28.95
CA VAL A 92 -2.38 -42.01 -30.39
C VAL A 92 -0.98 -42.54 -30.67
N LEU A 93 -0.01 -42.20 -29.83
CA LEU A 93 1.39 -42.52 -30.10
C LEU A 93 1.86 -43.80 -29.42
N ASN A 94 1.07 -44.36 -28.50
CA ASN A 94 1.48 -45.41 -27.55
C ASN A 94 2.86 -45.09 -26.93
N ALA A 95 3.16 -43.79 -26.81
CA ALA A 95 4.45 -43.28 -26.42
C ALA A 95 4.42 -42.99 -24.91
N ARG A 96 5.59 -43.03 -24.28
CA ARG A 96 5.73 -42.51 -22.92
C ARG A 96 5.27 -41.06 -22.92
N ILE A 97 4.40 -40.72 -21.97
CA ILE A 97 3.87 -39.37 -21.81
C ILE A 97 5.05 -38.38 -21.79
N PRO A 98 5.03 -37.32 -22.61
CA PRO A 98 6.15 -36.40 -22.70
C PRO A 98 6.34 -35.67 -21.37
N ILE A 99 7.60 -35.48 -20.95
CA ILE A 99 7.96 -34.70 -19.75
C ILE A 99 7.29 -33.32 -19.76
N ALA A 100 7.14 -32.72 -20.95
CA ALA A 100 6.45 -31.46 -21.14
C ALA A 100 5.01 -31.44 -20.58
N ALA A 101 4.25 -32.55 -20.68
CA ALA A 101 2.91 -32.64 -20.11
C ALA A 101 2.96 -32.54 -18.58
N TYR A 102 3.83 -33.30 -17.92
CA TYR A 102 4.02 -33.21 -16.47
C TYR A 102 4.48 -31.81 -16.03
N THR A 103 5.39 -31.18 -16.78
CA THR A 103 5.85 -29.83 -16.47
C THR A 103 4.73 -28.79 -16.58
N LEU A 104 3.89 -28.85 -17.62
CA LEU A 104 2.74 -27.96 -17.79
C LEU A 104 1.67 -28.18 -16.72
N LEU A 105 1.42 -29.44 -16.34
CA LEU A 105 0.52 -29.76 -15.24
C LEU A 105 1.03 -29.17 -13.92
N ALA A 106 2.29 -29.43 -13.57
CA ALA A 106 2.88 -28.94 -12.34
C ALA A 106 2.93 -27.40 -12.31
N SER A 107 3.31 -26.75 -13.41
CA SER A 107 3.39 -25.29 -13.49
C SER A 107 2.01 -24.63 -13.43
N SER A 108 0.98 -25.19 -14.07
CA SER A 108 -0.39 -24.68 -13.99
C SER A 108 -0.96 -24.78 -12.58
N LEU A 109 -0.80 -25.94 -11.92
CA LEU A 109 -1.26 -26.14 -10.54
C LEU A 109 -0.51 -25.22 -9.57
N PHE A 110 0.81 -25.08 -9.74
CA PHE A 110 1.62 -24.16 -8.94
C PHE A 110 1.18 -22.71 -9.15
N MET A 111 1.05 -22.26 -10.41
CA MET A 111 0.64 -20.91 -10.75
C MET A 111 -0.73 -20.58 -10.16
N PHE A 112 -1.73 -21.44 -10.37
CA PHE A 112 -3.07 -21.27 -9.81
C PHE A 112 -3.05 -21.19 -8.28
N THR A 113 -2.34 -22.11 -7.62
CA THR A 113 -2.26 -22.15 -6.15
C THR A 113 -1.54 -20.92 -5.60
N ALA A 114 -0.42 -20.56 -6.21
CA ALA A 114 0.38 -19.43 -5.80
C ALA A 114 -0.36 -18.10 -6.02
N SER A 115 -0.94 -17.86 -7.20
CA SER A 115 -1.62 -16.62 -7.54
C SER A 115 -2.95 -16.43 -6.78
N THR A 116 -3.68 -17.52 -6.50
CA THR A 116 -5.03 -17.46 -5.94
C THR A 116 -5.05 -17.53 -4.44
N PHE A 117 -4.15 -18.32 -3.83
CA PHE A 117 -4.18 -18.56 -2.38
C PHE A 117 -2.94 -18.00 -1.70
N ILE A 118 -1.73 -18.33 -2.16
CA ILE A 118 -0.50 -18.01 -1.40
C ILE A 118 -0.13 -16.53 -1.50
N ALA A 119 -0.06 -15.99 -2.72
CA ALA A 119 0.40 -14.63 -3.01
C ALA A 119 -0.73 -13.59 -2.82
N THR A 120 -1.56 -13.77 -1.80
CA THR A 120 -2.70 -12.90 -1.49
C THR A 120 -2.46 -12.07 -0.24
N ALA A 121 -3.17 -10.94 -0.12
CA ALA A 121 -3.04 -10.06 1.03
C ALA A 121 -3.35 -10.76 2.38
N PRO A 122 -4.42 -11.57 2.52
CA PRO A 122 -4.67 -12.31 3.77
C PRO A 122 -3.54 -13.26 4.14
N ILE A 123 -2.96 -13.97 3.17
CA ILE A 123 -1.98 -15.02 3.43
C ILE A 123 -0.59 -14.42 3.66
N ILE A 124 -0.12 -13.54 2.77
CA ILE A 124 1.14 -12.81 2.95
C ILE A 124 1.06 -11.91 4.20
N GLY A 125 -0.04 -11.21 4.42
CA GLY A 125 -0.19 -10.30 5.54
C GLY A 125 -0.19 -11.00 6.90
N ARG A 126 -0.73 -12.22 6.99
CA ARG A 126 -0.97 -12.89 8.28
C ARG A 126 -0.06 -14.06 8.59
N ILE A 127 0.56 -14.69 7.59
CA ILE A 127 1.44 -15.85 7.80
C ILE A 127 2.90 -15.39 7.67
N PRO A 128 3.65 -15.21 8.78
CA PRO A 128 4.98 -14.61 8.74
C PRO A 128 5.96 -15.38 7.85
N PHE A 129 5.89 -16.71 7.84
CA PHE A 129 6.75 -17.54 6.99
C PHE A 129 6.56 -17.22 5.51
N ILE A 130 5.30 -17.21 5.03
CA ILE A 130 4.99 -16.91 3.62
C ILE A 130 5.40 -15.48 3.27
N ARG A 131 5.15 -14.51 4.17
CA ARG A 131 5.60 -13.13 4.00
C ARG A 131 7.11 -13.05 3.78
N ARG A 132 7.88 -13.66 4.67
CA ARG A 132 9.35 -13.63 4.62
C ARG A 132 9.88 -14.28 3.35
N CYS A 133 9.33 -15.43 2.97
CA CYS A 133 9.65 -16.09 1.71
C CYS A 133 9.36 -15.17 0.51
N TYR A 134 8.20 -14.52 0.48
CA TYR A 134 7.85 -13.58 -0.58
C TYR A 134 8.84 -12.41 -0.70
N LEU A 135 9.21 -11.78 0.42
CA LEU A 135 10.18 -10.67 0.43
C LEU A 135 11.58 -11.13 0.00
N ILE A 136 12.03 -12.31 0.43
CA ILE A 136 13.32 -12.91 0.02
C ILE A 136 13.34 -13.21 -1.47
N VAL A 137 12.31 -13.90 -1.97
CA VAL A 137 12.20 -14.26 -3.39
C VAL A 137 12.22 -13.00 -4.25
N ASN A 138 11.40 -12.01 -3.92
CA ASN A 138 11.39 -10.77 -4.70
C ASN A 138 12.73 -10.01 -4.65
N HIS A 139 13.35 -9.89 -3.48
CA HIS A 139 14.56 -9.09 -3.34
C HIS A 139 15.81 -9.78 -3.91
N TYR A 140 16.02 -11.05 -3.57
CA TYR A 140 17.25 -11.78 -3.87
C TYR A 140 17.13 -12.67 -5.10
N VAL A 141 16.01 -13.40 -5.27
CA VAL A 141 15.85 -14.35 -6.39
C VAL A 141 15.44 -13.63 -7.67
N LEU A 142 14.47 -12.71 -7.57
CA LEU A 142 13.99 -11.92 -8.70
C LEU A 142 14.75 -10.59 -8.87
N LEU A 143 15.84 -10.37 -8.11
CA LEU A 143 16.71 -9.20 -8.20
C LEU A 143 15.95 -7.86 -8.09
N ARG A 144 15.15 -7.71 -7.03
CA ARG A 144 14.37 -6.49 -6.75
C ARG A 144 13.35 -6.19 -7.83
N PHE A 145 12.72 -7.23 -8.36
CA PHE A 145 11.79 -7.18 -9.50
C PHE A 145 10.65 -6.17 -9.32
N MET A 146 10.01 -6.19 -8.14
CA MET A 146 8.85 -5.35 -7.82
C MET A 146 9.21 -4.14 -6.96
N GLU A 147 10.43 -3.61 -7.05
CA GLU A 147 10.91 -2.52 -6.20
C GLU A 147 11.07 -1.23 -7.01
N SER A 148 10.65 -0.07 -6.47
CA SER A 148 11.00 1.26 -7.01
C SER A 148 11.40 2.19 -5.87
N ILE A 149 12.71 2.27 -5.60
CA ILE A 149 13.27 3.11 -4.53
C ILE A 149 13.01 4.60 -4.83
N GLU A 150 13.19 5.01 -6.09
CA GLU A 150 13.02 6.41 -6.50
C GLU A 150 11.65 6.97 -6.14
N TRP A 151 10.60 6.15 -6.31
CA TRP A 151 9.20 6.45 -6.01
C TRP A 151 8.72 5.73 -4.74
N CYS A 152 9.66 5.27 -3.91
CA CYS A 152 9.48 4.54 -2.66
C CYS A 152 8.28 3.56 -2.63
N THR A 153 8.04 2.87 -3.75
CA THR A 153 6.87 2.01 -3.97
C THR A 153 7.31 0.61 -4.37
N GLY A 154 6.37 -0.33 -4.34
CA GLY A 154 6.69 -1.74 -4.54
C GLY A 154 7.02 -2.47 -3.25
N THR A 155 7.83 -3.52 -3.36
CA THR A 155 8.23 -4.39 -2.24
C THR A 155 9.68 -4.81 -2.37
N ASN A 156 10.35 -5.02 -1.23
CA ASN A 156 11.73 -5.47 -1.13
C ASN A 156 11.98 -6.20 0.20
N LYS A 157 13.24 -6.50 0.57
CA LYS A 157 13.54 -7.20 1.83
C LYS A 157 13.07 -6.48 3.10
N THR A 158 12.87 -5.16 3.05
CA THR A 158 12.39 -4.35 4.19
C THR A 158 10.87 -4.31 4.31
N GLY A 159 10.14 -4.86 3.33
CA GLY A 159 8.69 -4.98 3.33
C GLY A 159 8.03 -4.34 2.12
N TYR A 160 6.80 -3.85 2.31
CA TYR A 160 6.10 -3.04 1.32
C TYR A 160 6.56 -1.60 1.45
N MET A 161 7.40 -1.13 0.51
CA MET A 161 8.04 0.19 0.60
C MET A 161 7.03 1.32 0.79
N MET A 162 5.89 1.18 0.13
CA MET A 162 4.81 2.15 0.23
C MET A 162 4.13 2.22 1.60
N HIS A 163 4.36 1.26 2.50
CA HIS A 163 3.80 1.21 3.85
C HIS A 163 4.90 1.23 4.93
N LEU A 164 6.09 1.71 4.60
CA LEU A 164 7.09 1.99 5.62
C LEU A 164 6.70 3.25 6.39
N THR A 165 6.96 3.24 7.70
CA THR A 165 6.84 4.43 8.54
C THR A 165 7.86 5.48 8.11
N MET A 166 7.63 6.76 8.44
CA MET A 166 8.58 7.81 8.06
C MET A 166 9.96 7.60 8.70
N GLY A 167 10.03 7.23 9.99
CA GLY A 167 11.29 6.89 10.64
C GLY A 167 12.04 5.74 9.95
N LYS A 168 11.33 4.76 9.37
CA LYS A 168 11.96 3.71 8.55
C LYS A 168 12.46 4.20 7.21
N LEU A 169 11.70 5.05 6.54
CA LEU A 169 12.12 5.64 5.25
C LEU A 169 13.43 6.42 5.42
N LEU A 170 13.57 7.16 6.53
CA LEU A 170 14.80 7.85 6.94
C LEU A 170 15.91 6.87 7.32
N ARG A 171 15.64 5.94 8.25
CA ARG A 171 16.63 4.96 8.75
C ARG A 171 17.22 4.09 7.65
N TYR A 172 16.43 3.74 6.64
CA TYR A 172 16.87 2.93 5.51
C TYR A 172 17.48 3.74 4.36
N GLY A 173 17.50 5.08 4.47
CA GLY A 173 18.03 5.95 3.42
C GLY A 173 17.22 5.90 2.13
N TYR A 174 15.93 5.58 2.21
CA TYR A 174 15.03 5.68 1.06
C TYR A 174 14.61 7.14 0.80
N VAL A 175 14.65 7.96 1.84
CA VAL A 175 14.38 9.39 1.83
C VAL A 175 15.45 10.06 2.69
N GLY A 176 16.07 11.14 2.18
CA GLY A 176 17.00 11.94 2.96
C GLY A 176 16.28 12.98 3.83
N THR A 177 16.95 13.54 4.83
CA THR A 177 16.44 14.70 5.58
C THR A 177 16.20 15.90 4.65
N ASP A 178 17.09 16.12 3.69
CA ASP A 178 16.99 17.20 2.71
C ASP A 178 15.76 17.03 1.79
N ASP A 179 15.36 15.79 1.51
CA ASP A 179 14.12 15.51 0.77
C ASP A 179 12.88 15.90 1.57
N LEU A 180 12.90 15.71 2.89
CA LEU A 180 11.79 16.09 3.77
C LEU A 180 11.70 17.61 3.95
N ASP A 181 12.85 18.27 4.08
CA ASP A 181 12.91 19.73 4.24
C ASP A 181 12.54 20.46 2.95
N SER A 182 12.83 19.86 1.80
CA SER A 182 12.56 20.46 0.48
C SER A 182 11.21 20.09 -0.13
N ALA A 183 10.43 19.21 0.50
CA ALA A 183 9.12 18.79 0.00
C ALA A 183 7.99 19.03 1.00
N CYS A 184 6.77 19.22 0.50
CA CYS A 184 5.59 19.14 1.32
C CYS A 184 5.33 17.67 1.68
N THR A 185 5.39 17.33 2.97
CA THR A 185 5.13 15.97 3.45
C THR A 185 3.73 15.87 4.03
N MET A 186 2.97 14.86 3.59
CA MET A 186 1.61 14.67 4.08
C MET A 186 1.28 13.21 4.36
N ALA A 187 0.34 12.97 5.27
CA ALA A 187 -0.27 11.68 5.54
C ALA A 187 -1.78 11.82 5.67
N ILE A 188 -2.51 10.75 5.36
CA ILE A 188 -3.93 10.65 5.65
C ILE A 188 -4.10 9.58 6.72
N VAL A 189 -4.77 9.93 7.81
CA VAL A 189 -5.12 9.03 8.92
C VAL A 189 -6.63 8.84 8.94
N ARG A 190 -7.11 7.88 9.71
CA ARG A 190 -8.53 7.55 9.84
C ARG A 190 -8.85 7.22 11.29
N ASN A 191 -10.10 7.45 11.70
CA ASN A 191 -10.60 6.95 12.99
C ASN A 191 -10.18 5.47 13.20
N PRO A 192 -9.48 5.11 14.29
CA PRO A 192 -8.92 3.78 14.48
C PRO A 192 -9.95 2.64 14.43
N TYR A 193 -11.18 2.86 14.95
CA TYR A 193 -12.23 1.85 14.87
C TYR A 193 -12.70 1.62 13.42
N SER A 194 -12.91 2.69 12.67
CA SER A 194 -13.26 2.61 11.25
C SER A 194 -12.13 1.98 10.42
N ARG A 195 -10.88 2.26 10.77
CA ARG A 195 -9.69 1.65 10.15
C ARG A 195 -9.62 0.15 10.40
N MET A 196 -9.83 -0.32 11.63
CA MET A 196 -9.79 -1.75 11.96
C MET A 196 -10.83 -2.55 11.15
N VAL A 197 -12.04 -2.02 10.94
CA VAL A 197 -13.03 -2.66 10.05
C VAL A 197 -12.53 -2.71 8.60
N SER A 198 -11.89 -1.64 8.12
CA SER A 198 -11.27 -1.62 6.77
C SER A 198 -10.12 -2.63 6.64
N VAL A 199 -9.33 -2.82 7.70
CA VAL A 199 -8.26 -3.82 7.78
C VAL A 199 -8.83 -5.24 7.77
N TYR A 200 -9.89 -5.50 8.54
CA TYR A 200 -10.63 -6.77 8.53
C TYR A 200 -11.19 -7.10 7.16
N LEU A 201 -11.94 -6.19 6.54
CA LEU A 201 -12.54 -6.44 5.22
C LEU A 201 -11.50 -6.68 4.13
N TYR A 202 -10.27 -6.19 4.31
CA TYR A 202 -9.15 -6.41 3.40
C TYR A 202 -8.36 -7.70 3.69
N ASN A 203 -8.12 -8.04 4.97
CA ASN A 203 -7.25 -9.15 5.36
C ASN A 203 -7.97 -10.43 5.81
N ARG A 204 -9.31 -10.46 5.79
CA ARG A 204 -10.06 -11.68 6.17
C ARG A 204 -9.83 -12.83 5.19
N TYR A 205 -9.76 -14.06 5.70
CA TYR A 205 -9.60 -15.28 4.90
C TYR A 205 -10.84 -15.65 4.07
N GLY A 206 -11.95 -14.95 4.26
CA GLY A 206 -13.17 -15.18 3.49
C GLY A 206 -14.41 -14.75 4.25
N PRO A 207 -15.61 -15.07 3.73
CA PRO A 207 -16.87 -14.72 4.39
C PRO A 207 -17.10 -15.47 5.71
N LEU A 208 -16.40 -16.59 5.95
CA LEU A 208 -16.54 -17.41 7.16
C LEU A 208 -15.73 -16.91 8.36
N GLU A 209 -14.83 -15.93 8.16
CA GLU A 209 -14.12 -15.33 9.27
C GLU A 209 -14.93 -14.16 9.84
N SER A 210 -15.33 -14.26 11.10
CA SER A 210 -16.04 -13.19 11.80
C SER A 210 -15.10 -12.07 12.25
N PHE A 211 -15.64 -10.86 12.41
CA PHE A 211 -14.88 -9.71 12.91
C PHE A 211 -14.29 -9.94 14.32
N PRO A 212 -15.04 -10.49 15.31
CA PRO A 212 -14.46 -10.77 16.63
C PRO A 212 -13.28 -11.74 16.59
N ARG A 213 -13.38 -12.81 15.79
CA ARG A 213 -12.26 -13.74 15.60
C ARG A 213 -11.05 -13.03 15.00
N PHE A 214 -11.28 -12.23 13.96
CA PHE A 214 -10.21 -11.47 13.31
C PHE A 214 -9.51 -10.53 14.28
N VAL A 215 -10.24 -9.74 15.07
CA VAL A 215 -9.66 -8.77 16.03
C VAL A 215 -8.81 -9.48 17.08
N ARG A 216 -9.28 -10.60 17.65
CA ARG A 216 -8.49 -11.40 18.63
C ARG A 216 -7.20 -11.95 18.01
N ASP A 217 -7.26 -12.44 16.78
CA ASP A 217 -6.08 -12.94 16.06
C ASP A 217 -5.11 -11.79 15.76
N TRP A 218 -5.63 -10.63 15.34
CA TRP A 218 -4.85 -9.44 15.03
C TRP A 218 -4.13 -8.89 16.26
N TYR A 219 -4.83 -8.83 17.39
CA TYR A 219 -4.28 -8.42 18.68
C TYR A 219 -3.12 -9.31 19.16
N ARG A 220 -3.24 -10.63 18.96
CA ARG A 220 -2.16 -11.60 19.23
C ARG A 220 -0.97 -11.40 18.28
N MET A 221 -1.25 -11.12 17.01
CA MET A 221 -0.21 -10.85 16.02
C MET A 221 0.61 -9.60 16.37
N MET A 222 0.00 -8.60 17.00
CA MET A 222 0.65 -7.37 17.45
C MET A 222 1.50 -7.52 18.72
N HIS A 223 1.69 -8.72 19.29
CA HIS A 223 2.47 -8.88 20.54
C HIS A 223 3.87 -8.26 20.46
N ASN A 224 4.60 -8.45 19.36
CA ASN A 224 5.94 -7.87 19.17
C ASN A 224 5.93 -6.35 19.23
N TYR A 225 4.92 -5.74 18.63
CA TYR A 225 4.75 -4.29 18.69
C TYR A 225 4.34 -3.82 20.10
N ARG A 226 3.41 -4.51 20.75
CA ARG A 226 2.93 -4.12 22.09
C ARG A 226 4.01 -4.25 23.16
N GLU A 227 4.86 -5.27 23.09
CA GLU A 227 5.92 -5.50 24.07
C GLU A 227 7.20 -4.70 23.77
N ARG A 228 7.55 -4.55 22.49
CA ARG A 228 8.88 -4.07 22.08
C ARG A 228 8.85 -2.89 21.10
N ARG A 229 7.66 -2.38 20.74
CA ARG A 229 7.45 -1.37 19.67
C ARG A 229 8.12 -1.77 18.34
N GLU A 230 8.22 -3.08 18.09
CA GLU A 230 8.83 -3.60 16.87
C GLU A 230 7.92 -3.35 15.66
N THR A 231 8.38 -2.50 14.75
CA THR A 231 7.64 -2.12 13.55
C THR A 231 8.12 -2.86 12.32
N GLU A 232 9.21 -3.65 12.37
CA GLU A 232 9.71 -4.41 11.23
C GLU A 232 8.68 -5.36 10.62
N GLU A 233 8.53 -5.32 9.29
CA GLU A 233 7.56 -6.14 8.53
C GLU A 233 7.80 -7.64 8.79
N TRP A 234 9.02 -7.99 9.20
CA TRP A 234 9.40 -9.34 9.61
C TRP A 234 8.61 -9.86 10.80
N TYR A 235 8.20 -8.98 11.72
CA TYR A 235 7.56 -9.31 12.98
C TYR A 235 6.13 -8.80 13.05
N THR A 236 5.89 -7.57 12.60
CA THR A 236 4.60 -6.88 12.68
C THR A 236 4.17 -6.50 11.27
N PRO A 237 3.02 -7.01 10.76
CA PRO A 237 2.53 -6.59 9.45
C PRO A 237 2.25 -5.08 9.44
N CYS A 238 2.63 -4.37 8.37
CA CYS A 238 2.42 -2.93 8.24
C CYS A 238 0.96 -2.47 8.51
N HIS A 239 -0.04 -3.29 8.15
CA HIS A 239 -1.45 -2.98 8.39
C HIS A 239 -1.85 -3.00 9.87
N ALA A 240 -1.05 -3.63 10.73
CA ALA A 240 -1.28 -3.73 12.16
C ALA A 240 -0.62 -2.58 12.93
N ILE A 241 0.37 -1.91 12.35
CA ILE A 241 1.08 -0.82 13.00
C ILE A 241 0.09 0.35 13.23
N PRO A 242 0.10 0.98 14.43
CA PRO A 242 -0.65 2.21 14.67
C PRO A 242 -0.27 3.32 13.70
N GLN A 243 -1.22 4.21 13.41
CA GLN A 243 -1.07 5.25 12.41
C GLN A 243 -0.08 6.34 12.85
N PHE A 244 0.03 6.62 14.15
CA PHE A 244 0.97 7.59 14.68
C PHE A 244 2.43 7.20 14.38
N GLU A 245 2.76 5.91 14.33
CA GLU A 245 4.10 5.43 13.96
C GLU A 245 4.50 5.82 12.53
N PHE A 246 3.53 6.08 11.66
CA PHE A 246 3.82 6.53 10.29
C PHE A 246 4.15 8.02 10.25
N THR A 247 3.56 8.81 11.15
CA THR A 247 3.61 10.28 11.10
C THR A 247 4.51 10.90 12.16
N HIS A 248 4.86 10.14 13.19
CA HIS A 248 5.64 10.56 14.34
C HIS A 248 6.86 9.67 14.53
N GLU A 249 7.91 10.23 15.13
CA GLU A 249 9.10 9.52 15.60
C GLU A 249 9.51 10.12 16.94
N ASP A 250 9.79 9.26 17.93
CA ASP A 250 10.12 9.68 19.30
C ASP A 250 9.10 10.66 19.92
N GLY A 251 7.82 10.49 19.59
CA GLY A 251 6.71 11.32 20.08
C GLY A 251 6.59 12.69 19.38
N LYS A 252 7.45 13.00 18.41
CA LYS A 252 7.40 14.23 17.62
C LYS A 252 6.79 13.95 16.25
N GLN A 253 5.86 14.80 15.80
CA GLN A 253 5.35 14.74 14.43
C GLN A 253 6.46 15.13 13.44
N ILE A 254 6.78 14.23 12.51
CA ILE A 254 7.80 14.45 11.47
C ILE A 254 7.19 14.65 10.07
N VAL A 255 5.92 14.32 9.90
CA VAL A 255 5.14 14.65 8.70
C VAL A 255 4.51 16.02 8.87
N GLN A 256 4.69 16.93 7.92
CA GLN A 256 4.22 18.33 8.05
C GLN A 256 2.70 18.43 8.15
N SER A 257 1.96 17.66 7.35
CA SER A 257 0.50 17.70 7.33
C SER A 257 -0.12 16.32 7.57
N VAL A 258 -0.98 16.20 8.58
CA VAL A 258 -1.74 14.97 8.85
C VAL A 258 -3.23 15.26 8.70
N VAL A 259 -3.85 14.63 7.71
CA VAL A 259 -5.25 14.86 7.35
C VAL A 259 -6.12 13.70 7.79
N LYS A 260 -7.24 14.00 8.44
CA LYS A 260 -8.26 13.02 8.79
C LYS A 260 -9.10 12.61 7.58
N GLN A 261 -9.22 11.32 7.30
CA GLN A 261 -9.88 10.81 6.09
C GLN A 261 -11.36 11.25 5.99
N GLU A 262 -12.06 11.28 7.12
CA GLU A 262 -13.46 11.72 7.23
C GLU A 262 -13.66 13.21 6.93
N GLU A 263 -12.60 14.03 7.01
CA GLU A 263 -12.64 15.46 6.69
C GLU A 263 -12.40 15.73 5.20
N LEU A 264 -11.91 14.75 4.42
CA LEU A 264 -11.67 14.92 2.98
C LEU A 264 -12.94 15.29 2.19
N LYS A 265 -14.14 15.02 2.74
CA LYS A 265 -15.42 15.44 2.15
C LYS A 265 -15.55 16.97 2.05
N LEU A 266 -14.82 17.71 2.88
CA LEU A 266 -14.77 19.17 2.91
C LEU A 266 -13.78 19.75 1.89
N LEU A 267 -13.04 18.89 1.16
CA LEU A 267 -12.12 19.28 0.07
C LEU A 267 -12.67 18.89 -1.31
N LYS A 268 -14.00 18.76 -1.43
CA LYS A 268 -14.64 18.47 -2.73
C LYS A 268 -14.67 19.70 -3.63
N THR A 269 -14.94 20.86 -3.06
CA THR A 269 -15.04 22.15 -3.77
C THR A 269 -14.22 23.22 -3.06
N THR A 270 -13.82 24.26 -3.79
CA THR A 270 -13.13 25.42 -3.23
C THR A 270 -13.94 26.08 -2.11
N ASP A 271 -15.26 26.17 -2.27
CA ASP A 271 -16.15 26.78 -1.27
C ASP A 271 -16.23 25.95 0.01
N SER A 272 -16.31 24.62 -0.10
CA SER A 272 -16.29 23.71 1.07
C SER A 272 -14.98 23.82 1.86
N SER A 273 -13.89 24.20 1.20
CA SER A 273 -12.60 24.41 1.84
C SER A 273 -12.58 25.67 2.73
N GLN A 274 -13.38 26.69 2.43
CA GLN A 274 -13.53 27.86 3.30
C GLN A 274 -14.34 27.54 4.56
N ALA A 275 -15.42 26.76 4.41
CA ALA A 275 -16.20 26.28 5.55
C ALA A 275 -15.36 25.41 6.50
N ALA A 276 -14.43 24.63 5.95
CA ALA A 276 -13.52 23.83 6.75
C ALA A 276 -12.56 24.66 7.63
N ILE A 277 -12.10 25.81 7.13
CA ILE A 277 -11.27 26.74 7.91
C ILE A 277 -12.06 27.27 9.11
N ALA A 278 -13.36 27.53 8.92
CA ALA A 278 -14.23 27.99 10.01
C ALA A 278 -14.51 26.89 11.07
N ALA A 279 -14.37 25.62 10.72
CA ALA A 279 -14.69 24.48 11.58
C ALA A 279 -13.49 23.94 12.40
N ASP A 280 -12.35 24.64 12.43
CA ASP A 280 -11.12 24.21 13.12
C ASP A 280 -10.69 22.77 12.78
N SER A 281 -10.80 22.44 11.49
CA SER A 281 -10.53 21.09 10.98
C SER A 281 -9.04 20.88 10.68
N SER A 282 -8.59 19.61 10.59
CA SER A 282 -7.19 19.28 10.23
C SER A 282 -6.80 19.74 8.82
N ILE A 283 -7.77 20.19 8.03
CA ILE A 283 -7.58 20.69 6.67
C ILE A 283 -7.45 22.21 6.58
N ALA A 284 -7.71 22.96 7.66
CA ALA A 284 -7.71 24.42 7.67
C ALA A 284 -6.33 24.98 7.26
N ASP A 285 -5.26 24.42 7.84
CA ASP A 285 -3.88 24.90 7.70
C ASP A 285 -3.05 24.12 6.67
N LEU A 286 -3.71 23.44 5.73
CA LEU A 286 -2.96 22.67 4.73
C LEU A 286 -2.16 23.57 3.79
N PRO A 287 -0.86 23.26 3.57
CA PRO A 287 -0.08 23.89 2.52
C PRO A 287 -0.79 23.80 1.17
N LEU A 288 -0.68 24.86 0.37
CA LEU A 288 -1.35 24.95 -0.93
C LEU A 288 -1.10 23.72 -1.85
N PRO A 289 0.14 23.17 -1.96
CA PRO A 289 0.39 21.96 -2.75
C PRO A 289 -0.39 20.74 -2.24
N VAL A 290 -0.49 20.57 -0.93
CA VAL A 290 -1.25 19.49 -0.28
C VAL A 290 -2.74 19.67 -0.54
N ARG A 291 -3.27 20.88 -0.35
CA ARG A 291 -4.68 21.19 -0.61
C ARG A 291 -5.05 20.92 -2.07
N LYS A 292 -4.23 21.38 -3.01
CA LYS A 292 -4.41 21.14 -4.46
C LYS A 292 -4.38 19.66 -4.80
N ALA A 293 -3.52 18.88 -4.15
CA ALA A 293 -3.42 17.43 -4.38
C ALA A 293 -4.63 16.64 -3.85
N LEU A 294 -5.30 17.15 -2.82
CA LEU A 294 -6.50 16.53 -2.24
C LEU A 294 -7.79 17.03 -2.88
N LEU A 295 -7.78 18.21 -3.50
CA LEU A 295 -8.94 18.80 -4.16
C LEU A 295 -9.46 17.90 -5.28
N GLY A 296 -10.72 17.47 -5.18
CA GLY A 296 -11.35 16.61 -6.18
C GLY A 296 -10.79 15.17 -6.23
N MET A 297 -10.07 14.73 -5.20
CA MET A 297 -9.52 13.37 -5.15
C MET A 297 -10.66 12.34 -5.33
N PRO A 298 -10.55 11.40 -6.28
CA PRO A 298 -11.62 10.45 -6.55
C PRO A 298 -11.82 9.50 -5.37
N HIS A 299 -13.08 9.24 -5.02
CA HIS A 299 -13.43 8.20 -4.06
C HIS A 299 -13.46 6.81 -4.72
N ALA A 300 -12.34 6.41 -5.33
CA ALA A 300 -12.20 5.21 -6.15
C ALA A 300 -12.49 3.90 -5.37
N ASN A 301 -12.37 3.92 -4.05
CA ASN A 301 -12.51 2.74 -3.19
C ASN A 301 -13.86 2.66 -2.45
N LYS A 302 -14.93 3.23 -3.00
CA LYS A 302 -16.28 3.09 -2.42
C LYS A 302 -16.75 1.64 -2.57
N ARG A 303 -16.54 0.83 -1.53
CA ARG A 303 -17.23 -0.46 -1.40
C ARG A 303 -18.60 -0.19 -0.78
N SER A 304 -19.68 -0.60 -1.45
CA SER A 304 -20.98 -0.70 -0.80
C SER A 304 -20.90 -1.82 0.23
N SER A 305 -20.86 -1.45 1.51
CA SER A 305 -21.09 -2.38 2.61
C SER A 305 -22.55 -2.19 3.03
N SER A 306 -23.31 -3.28 3.10
CA SER A 306 -24.65 -3.25 3.69
C SER A 306 -24.62 -2.89 5.17
N LYS A 307 -23.54 -3.28 5.85
CA LYS A 307 -23.31 -3.08 7.28
C LYS A 307 -22.46 -1.83 7.53
N LYS A 308 -22.90 -0.90 8.38
CA LYS A 308 -22.08 0.26 8.80
C LYS A 308 -20.91 -0.22 9.66
N TRP A 309 -19.82 0.54 9.71
CA TRP A 309 -18.59 0.07 10.34
C TRP A 309 -18.73 -0.11 11.87
N TRP A 310 -19.52 0.73 12.55
CA TRP A 310 -19.73 0.64 14.01
C TRP A 310 -20.55 -0.58 14.43
N GLU A 311 -21.37 -1.13 13.54
CA GLU A 311 -22.15 -2.34 13.81
C GLU A 311 -21.29 -3.61 13.90
N TYR A 312 -20.02 -3.56 13.49
CA TYR A 312 -19.11 -4.70 13.62
C TYR A 312 -18.65 -4.91 15.06
N TYR A 313 -18.76 -3.90 15.92
CA TYR A 313 -18.22 -3.92 17.26
C TYR A 313 -19.21 -4.49 18.29
N ASP A 314 -18.64 -5.32 19.16
CA ASP A 314 -19.12 -5.64 20.51
C ASP A 314 -18.15 -5.01 21.53
N GLN A 315 -18.45 -5.13 22.83
CA GLN A 315 -17.62 -4.52 23.87
C GLN A 315 -16.18 -5.03 23.86
N GLU A 316 -15.98 -6.32 23.62
CA GLU A 316 -14.65 -6.93 23.63
C GLU A 316 -13.80 -6.40 22.46
N THR A 317 -14.33 -6.44 21.24
CA THR A 317 -13.61 -5.98 20.04
C THR A 317 -13.33 -4.48 20.06
N LEU A 318 -14.21 -3.69 20.68
CA LEU A 318 -14.01 -2.27 20.94
C LEU A 318 -12.81 -2.07 21.88
N ASN A 319 -12.80 -2.74 23.03
CA ASN A 319 -11.71 -2.68 24.00
C ASN A 319 -10.36 -3.11 23.40
N LEU A 320 -10.33 -4.23 22.67
CA LEU A 320 -9.11 -4.72 22.02
C LEU A 320 -8.59 -3.72 20.97
N THR A 321 -9.49 -3.12 20.19
CA THR A 321 -9.10 -2.14 19.16
C THR A 321 -8.59 -0.85 19.78
N TYR A 322 -9.23 -0.37 20.86
CA TYR A 322 -8.72 0.74 21.64
C TYR A 322 -7.33 0.45 22.19
N GLU A 323 -7.10 -0.71 22.79
CA GLU A 323 -5.78 -1.05 23.34
C GLU A 323 -4.69 -1.07 22.27
N MET A 324 -4.97 -1.63 21.08
CA MET A 324 -4.01 -1.66 19.97
C MET A 324 -3.64 -0.27 19.44
N TYR A 325 -4.59 0.67 19.46
CA TYR A 325 -4.46 1.96 18.78
C TYR A 325 -4.69 3.17 19.70
N LYS A 326 -4.55 3.02 21.01
CA LYS A 326 -4.79 4.10 21.99
C LYS A 326 -3.98 5.36 21.70
N ASP A 327 -2.76 5.19 21.20
CA ASP A 327 -1.87 6.30 20.85
C ASP A 327 -2.42 7.04 19.62
N ASP A 328 -3.07 6.36 18.66
CA ASP A 328 -3.75 7.03 17.54
C ASP A 328 -4.93 7.88 18.03
N PHE A 329 -5.70 7.39 19.01
CA PHE A 329 -6.81 8.16 19.58
C PHE A 329 -6.30 9.44 20.24
N LEU A 330 -5.25 9.33 21.05
CA LEU A 330 -4.65 10.46 21.75
C LEU A 330 -4.01 11.46 20.78
N VAL A 331 -3.13 10.99 19.89
CA VAL A 331 -2.33 11.84 19.00
C VAL A 331 -3.19 12.59 17.99
N PHE A 332 -4.25 11.96 17.45
CA PHE A 332 -5.10 12.57 16.44
C PHE A 332 -6.41 13.15 17.01
N GLY A 333 -6.59 13.15 18.33
CA GLY A 333 -7.79 13.69 18.99
C GLY A 333 -9.07 12.98 18.53
N TYR A 334 -9.05 11.66 18.44
CA TYR A 334 -10.27 10.87 18.21
C TYR A 334 -10.93 10.52 19.54
N SER A 335 -12.27 10.60 19.60
CA SER A 335 -13.02 10.08 20.74
C SER A 335 -12.91 8.55 20.80
N PRO A 336 -12.54 7.97 21.96
CA PRO A 336 -12.57 6.53 22.17
C PRO A 336 -14.00 6.00 22.36
N GLN A 337 -14.99 6.88 22.59
CA GLN A 337 -16.39 6.54 22.74
C GLN A 337 -17.09 6.48 21.37
N LEU A 338 -17.91 5.45 21.15
CA LEU A 338 -18.78 5.34 19.98
C LEU A 338 -20.14 5.95 20.29
N GLU A 339 -20.34 7.23 19.96
CA GLU A 339 -21.60 7.96 20.21
C GLU A 339 -22.83 7.27 19.61
N VAL A 340 -22.67 6.65 18.43
CA VAL A 340 -23.72 5.89 17.73
C VAL A 340 -24.03 4.51 18.33
N ARG A 341 -23.30 4.10 19.38
CA ARG A 341 -23.45 2.81 20.08
C ARG A 341 -23.45 3.05 21.60
N PRO A 342 -24.50 3.68 22.15
CA PRO A 342 -24.59 3.97 23.59
C PRO A 342 -24.67 2.69 24.45
N ASP A 343 -24.97 1.54 23.84
CA ASP A 343 -24.94 0.22 24.47
C ASP A 343 -23.52 -0.29 24.75
N LEU A 344 -22.50 0.31 24.12
CA LEU A 344 -21.10 0.00 24.36
C LEU A 344 -20.48 1.03 25.31
N GLU A 345 -19.88 0.53 26.38
CA GLU A 345 -19.14 1.34 27.35
C GLU A 345 -17.85 1.88 26.71
N SER A 346 -17.53 3.14 27.02
CA SER A 346 -16.25 3.71 26.61
C SER A 346 -15.10 2.90 27.22
N PRO A 347 -14.05 2.53 26.46
CA PRO A 347 -12.94 1.77 27.00
C PRO A 347 -12.31 2.54 28.16
N VAL A 348 -12.20 1.91 29.32
CA VAL A 348 -11.47 2.51 30.44
C VAL A 348 -10.01 2.65 30.00
N PRO A 349 -9.40 3.85 30.08
CA PRO A 349 -7.99 4.00 29.86
C PRO A 349 -7.26 3.07 30.83
N VAL A 350 -6.69 1.97 30.31
CA VAL A 350 -5.87 1.08 31.12
C VAL A 350 -4.73 1.95 31.65
N ALA A 351 -4.69 2.16 32.97
CA ALA A 351 -3.69 2.99 33.62
C ALA A 351 -2.34 2.65 33.01
N VAL A 352 -1.82 3.57 32.20
CA VAL A 352 -0.61 3.33 31.43
C VAL A 352 0.46 3.13 32.49
N LYS A 353 0.97 1.91 32.65
CA LYS A 353 2.24 1.71 33.35
C LYS A 353 3.20 2.67 32.68
N SER A 354 3.62 3.71 33.40
CA SER A 354 4.34 4.83 32.82
C SER A 354 5.60 4.30 32.15
N TYR A 355 5.57 4.19 30.82
CA TYR A 355 6.76 3.91 30.04
C TYR A 355 7.52 5.23 29.97
N THR A 356 8.36 5.47 30.96
CA THR A 356 9.28 6.60 30.91
C THR A 356 10.18 6.42 29.68
N PRO A 357 10.52 7.50 28.94
CA PRO A 357 11.46 7.43 27.82
C PRO A 357 12.80 6.78 28.18
N ALA A 358 13.19 6.83 29.47
CA ALA A 358 14.34 6.13 30.02
C ALA A 358 14.23 4.59 29.91
N ASN A 359 13.03 4.02 30.06
CA ASN A 359 12.79 2.58 29.89
C ASN A 359 12.78 2.16 28.42
N LEU A 360 12.47 3.07 27.49
CA LEU A 360 12.52 2.84 26.04
C LEU A 360 13.97 2.79 25.51
N ARG A 361 14.88 3.59 26.06
CA ARG A 361 16.31 3.55 25.65
C ARG A 361 17.05 2.30 26.13
N ASN A 362 16.61 1.68 27.23
CA ASN A 362 17.27 0.49 27.78
C ASN A 362 16.75 -0.84 27.18
N SER A 363 15.54 -0.87 26.61
CA SER A 363 14.99 -2.09 25.99
C SER A 363 15.47 -2.33 24.55
N THR A 364 16.09 -1.34 23.91
CA THR A 364 16.70 -1.47 22.58
C THR A 364 18.16 -1.97 22.60
N GLY A 365 18.63 -2.50 23.74
CA GLY A 365 19.97 -3.07 23.94
C GLY A 365 20.38 -4.22 23.00
N VAL A 366 19.55 -4.56 22.00
CA VAL A 366 19.84 -5.52 20.92
C VAL A 366 20.50 -4.86 19.70
N MET A 367 20.54 -3.52 19.61
CA MET A 367 21.08 -2.82 18.42
C MET A 367 22.61 -2.70 18.24
N PRO A 368 23.52 -2.88 19.24
CA PRO A 368 24.95 -2.72 18.96
C PRO A 368 25.52 -3.74 17.97
N HIS A 369 24.92 -4.94 17.87
CA HIS A 369 25.44 -5.99 17.01
C HIS A 369 24.94 -5.90 15.56
N LEU A 370 23.70 -5.45 15.35
CA LEU A 370 23.13 -5.32 14.01
C LEU A 370 23.65 -4.06 13.30
N GLU A 371 23.84 -2.95 14.01
CA GLU A 371 24.51 -1.76 13.45
C GLU A 371 25.96 -2.05 13.08
N ARG A 372 26.70 -2.87 13.86
CA ARG A 372 28.04 -3.34 13.44
C ARG A 372 28.00 -4.18 12.17
N ILE A 373 27.01 -5.07 12.02
CA ILE A 373 26.90 -5.93 10.82
C ILE A 373 26.46 -5.12 9.59
N ILE A 374 25.61 -4.10 9.76
CA ILE A 374 25.14 -3.24 8.67
C ILE A 374 26.22 -2.22 8.28
N MET A 375 26.94 -1.62 9.24
CA MET A 375 28.09 -0.76 8.94
C MET A 375 29.30 -1.52 8.38
N GLN A 376 29.52 -2.79 8.77
CA GLN A 376 30.58 -3.61 8.15
C GLN A 376 30.21 -4.16 6.77
N ARG A 377 28.95 -4.05 6.34
CA ARG A 377 28.48 -4.54 5.02
C ARG A 377 28.05 -3.45 4.05
N SER A 378 27.98 -2.18 4.45
CA SER A 378 27.75 -1.05 3.54
C SER A 378 28.88 -0.92 2.50
N ASP A 379 30.10 -1.35 2.83
CA ASP A 379 31.22 -1.43 1.89
C ASP A 379 31.03 -2.50 0.79
N LEU A 380 30.18 -3.51 1.02
CA LEU A 380 29.86 -4.56 0.04
C LEU A 380 28.67 -4.20 -0.86
N LEU A 381 28.03 -3.05 -0.66
CA LEU A 381 26.92 -2.55 -1.46
C LEU A 381 27.33 -1.36 -2.37
N ARG A 382 28.58 -1.32 -2.82
CA ARG A 382 28.92 -0.47 -3.97
C ARG A 382 28.25 -1.03 -5.22
N PRO A 383 27.65 -0.19 -6.08
CA PRO A 383 27.08 -0.64 -7.34
C PRO A 383 28.16 -1.31 -8.22
N PHE A 384 27.78 -2.38 -8.91
CA PHE A 384 28.55 -3.07 -9.95
C PHE A 384 28.74 -2.19 -11.22
N SER A 385 29.22 -0.96 -11.07
CA SER A 385 29.44 -0.02 -12.19
C SER A 385 30.91 0.24 -12.51
N THR A 386 31.86 -0.59 -12.07
CA THR A 386 33.25 -0.44 -12.51
C THR A 386 34.00 -1.76 -12.61
N ILE A 387 33.85 -2.45 -13.75
CA ILE A 387 34.89 -3.36 -14.24
C ILE A 387 36.04 -2.48 -14.71
N ARG A 388 37.04 -2.26 -13.83
CA ARG A 388 38.32 -1.62 -14.16
C ARG A 388 39.23 -2.66 -14.79
N GLY A 389 39.59 -2.46 -16.04
CA GLY A 389 40.52 -3.33 -16.76
C GLY A 389 41.03 -2.73 -18.06
N LEU A 390 41.38 -1.44 -18.08
CA LEU A 390 42.22 -0.83 -19.12
C LEU A 390 43.11 0.25 -18.50
N ALA A 391 44.39 0.22 -18.89
CA ALA A 391 45.50 1.00 -18.35
C ALA A 391 45.35 2.53 -18.56
N PRO A 392 46.03 3.36 -17.75
CA PRO A 392 45.98 4.82 -17.89
C PRO A 392 46.74 5.29 -19.14
N VAL A 393 46.09 6.10 -19.96
CA VAL A 393 46.72 6.89 -21.02
C VAL A 393 47.34 8.15 -20.41
N PRO A 394 48.59 8.55 -20.76
CA PRO A 394 49.25 9.71 -20.20
C PRO A 394 48.64 11.04 -20.69
N PRO A 395 48.84 12.16 -19.97
CA PRO A 395 48.22 13.43 -20.31
C PRO A 395 48.97 14.10 -21.47
N SER A 396 48.36 14.17 -22.64
CA SER A 396 48.84 14.98 -23.76
C SER A 396 48.03 16.28 -23.88
N GLY A 397 48.74 17.40 -23.72
CA GLY A 397 48.70 18.51 -24.66
C GLY A 397 47.43 19.36 -24.74
N LYS A 398 47.57 20.62 -24.32
CA LYS A 398 46.72 21.75 -24.75
C LYS A 398 46.60 21.75 -26.28
N TRP A 399 45.37 21.64 -26.79
CA TRP A 399 45.01 22.06 -28.14
C TRP A 399 43.76 22.96 -28.05
N SER A 400 43.98 24.22 -28.37
CA SER A 400 42.96 25.22 -28.66
C SER A 400 42.57 25.10 -30.13
N VAL A 401 41.32 24.74 -30.47
CA VAL A 401 40.71 25.09 -31.76
C VAL A 401 39.18 25.21 -31.64
N ASP A 402 38.73 26.36 -32.11
CA ASP A 402 37.46 26.82 -32.66
C ASP A 402 36.14 26.05 -32.58
N ARG A 403 35.11 26.87 -32.31
CA ARG A 403 33.70 26.69 -32.64
C ARG A 403 33.50 26.63 -34.16
N ARG A 404 32.92 25.54 -34.65
CA ARG A 404 31.75 25.45 -35.56
C ARG A 404 31.77 24.08 -36.24
N SER A 405 30.77 23.25 -35.94
CA SER A 405 30.11 22.38 -36.93
C SER A 405 28.97 21.64 -36.25
N ALA A 406 27.79 21.79 -36.82
CA ALA A 406 26.61 21.02 -36.49
C ALA A 406 26.80 19.55 -36.96
N LEU A 407 26.38 18.60 -36.14
CA LEU A 407 26.11 17.22 -36.54
C LEU A 407 24.82 16.72 -35.86
N PRO A 408 24.10 15.79 -36.51
CA PRO A 408 22.67 15.57 -36.32
C PRO A 408 22.35 14.64 -35.15
N SER A 409 21.26 14.94 -34.45
CA SER A 409 20.63 14.08 -33.46
C SER A 409 19.88 12.93 -34.15
N ASN A 410 20.51 11.77 -34.25
CA ASN A 410 19.82 10.52 -34.57
C ASN A 410 19.77 9.65 -33.30
N SER A 411 18.85 9.98 -32.40
CA SER A 411 18.35 9.02 -31.41
C SER A 411 17.36 8.06 -32.11
N PRO A 412 17.47 6.75 -31.89
CA PRO A 412 16.53 5.79 -32.47
C PRO A 412 15.10 6.04 -31.93
N PRO A 413 14.06 5.74 -32.72
CA PRO A 413 12.69 5.95 -32.30
C PRO A 413 12.38 5.12 -31.05
N VAL A 414 11.84 5.78 -30.04
CA VAL A 414 11.18 5.14 -28.90
C VAL A 414 10.02 4.34 -29.47
N VAL A 415 10.05 3.02 -29.29
CA VAL A 415 8.91 2.15 -29.60
C VAL A 415 7.87 2.39 -28.50
N ASP A 416 6.92 3.29 -28.78
CA ASP A 416 5.73 3.46 -27.97
C ASP A 416 4.88 2.18 -28.04
N PHE A 417 4.90 1.40 -26.96
CA PHE A 417 3.89 0.37 -26.77
C PHE A 417 2.54 1.07 -26.61
N PRO A 418 1.48 0.66 -27.33
CA PRO A 418 0.17 1.25 -27.15
C PRO A 418 -0.24 1.10 -25.68
N PRO A 419 -0.86 2.13 -25.08
CA PRO A 419 -1.42 1.99 -23.74
C PRO A 419 -2.39 0.80 -23.77
N LEU A 420 -2.19 -0.15 -22.86
CA LEU A 420 -3.21 -1.16 -22.54
C LEU A 420 -4.46 -0.41 -22.08
N LYS A 421 -5.36 -0.12 -23.02
CA LYS A 421 -6.69 0.37 -22.74
C LYS A 421 -7.41 -0.74 -22.01
N PHE A 422 -7.55 -0.60 -20.70
CA PHE A 422 -8.50 -1.39 -19.93
C PHE A 422 -9.89 -1.00 -20.43
N ASN A 423 -10.47 -1.81 -21.31
CA ASN A 423 -11.87 -1.69 -21.64
C ASN A 423 -12.68 -2.06 -20.39
N SER A 424 -13.09 -1.06 -19.62
CA SER A 424 -14.25 -1.18 -18.75
C SER A 424 -15.43 -1.52 -19.65
N THR A 425 -15.93 -2.74 -19.54
CA THR A 425 -17.16 -3.16 -20.21
C THR A 425 -18.27 -2.15 -19.92
N SER A 426 -18.78 -1.59 -21.02
CA SER A 426 -19.94 -0.71 -21.19
C SER A 426 -21.01 -0.81 -20.09
N ALA A 427 -21.14 0.28 -19.31
CA ALA A 427 -22.40 0.65 -18.69
C ALA A 427 -23.21 1.48 -19.71
N VAL A 428 -24.46 1.07 -19.90
CA VAL A 428 -25.46 1.74 -20.74
C VAL A 428 -25.70 3.18 -20.25
N PRO A 429 -25.76 4.20 -21.12
CA PRO A 429 -26.04 5.57 -20.68
C PRO A 429 -27.48 5.67 -20.18
N ARG A 430 -27.64 6.01 -18.89
CA ARG A 430 -28.92 6.50 -18.35
C ARG A 430 -28.96 8.01 -18.53
N SER A 431 -30.06 8.48 -19.09
CA SER A 431 -30.39 9.88 -19.38
C SER A 431 -30.31 10.76 -18.15
N GLU A 432 -29.69 11.93 -18.32
CA GLU A 432 -29.63 13.04 -17.39
C GLU A 432 -31.02 13.67 -17.23
N HIS A 433 -31.62 13.48 -16.07
CA HIS A 433 -32.52 14.42 -15.41
C HIS A 433 -32.58 14.04 -13.93
N GLU A 434 -32.56 15.03 -13.05
CA GLU A 434 -32.48 14.98 -11.57
C GLU A 434 -31.07 15.01 -10.97
N LEU A 435 -30.57 16.23 -10.78
CA LEU A 435 -29.54 16.56 -9.79
C LEU A 435 -30.02 17.75 -8.97
N ASP A 436 -30.76 17.45 -7.89
CA ASP A 436 -30.80 18.26 -6.68
C ASP A 436 -31.25 17.38 -5.50
N SER A 437 -30.26 16.89 -4.73
CA SER A 437 -30.33 16.47 -3.32
C SER A 437 -29.10 15.63 -2.96
N CYS A 438 -28.06 16.29 -2.50
CA CYS A 438 -26.96 15.66 -1.76
C CYS A 438 -26.74 16.44 -0.47
N ALA A 439 -27.71 16.30 0.43
CA ALA A 439 -27.56 16.54 1.85
C ALA A 439 -28.25 15.38 2.57
N ASP A 440 -27.54 14.85 3.58
CA ASP A 440 -28.07 14.10 4.72
C ASP A 440 -28.71 12.72 4.46
N ASN A 441 -27.96 11.68 4.86
CA ASN A 441 -28.51 10.38 5.23
C ASN A 441 -27.82 9.92 6.53
N GLU A 442 -27.83 10.83 7.49
CA GLU A 442 -28.01 10.52 8.90
C GLU A 442 -29.38 11.11 9.23
N ASP A 443 -30.25 10.30 9.84
CA ASP A 443 -31.66 10.56 10.18
C ASP A 443 -32.68 10.53 9.02
N ASN A 444 -33.27 9.35 8.81
CA ASN A 444 -34.63 9.24 8.27
C ASN A 444 -35.36 8.05 8.91
N GLU A 445 -36.07 8.37 9.98
CA GLU A 445 -37.25 7.65 10.46
C GLU A 445 -38.37 7.90 9.44
N PHE A 446 -38.91 6.88 8.76
CA PHE A 446 -40.30 6.92 8.27
C PHE A 446 -40.84 5.55 7.85
N ALA A 447 -42.06 5.32 8.35
CA ALA A 447 -43.21 4.62 7.79
C ALA A 447 -43.09 3.18 7.27
N ASP A 448 -43.79 2.35 8.02
CA ASP A 448 -44.65 1.22 7.64
C ASP A 448 -45.36 1.36 6.26
N THR A 449 -45.83 0.22 5.74
CA THR A 449 -46.43 -0.09 4.41
C THR A 449 -45.40 -0.63 3.38
N THR A 450 -45.55 -1.79 2.73
CA THR A 450 -46.71 -2.65 2.44
C THR A 450 -46.20 -4.08 2.19
N ALA A 451 -46.89 -5.06 2.75
CA ALA A 451 -46.72 -6.47 2.45
C ALA A 451 -47.27 -6.82 1.04
N ILE A 452 -46.56 -7.68 0.31
CA ILE A 452 -47.08 -8.40 -0.87
C ILE A 452 -46.66 -9.88 -0.74
N PRO A 453 -47.55 -10.85 -1.06
CA PRO A 453 -47.55 -12.16 -0.43
C PRO A 453 -46.67 -13.20 -1.14
N VAL A 454 -46.26 -14.18 -0.35
CA VAL A 454 -45.71 -15.46 -0.80
C VAL A 454 -46.86 -16.28 -1.42
N ILE A 455 -46.71 -16.67 -2.69
CA ILE A 455 -47.50 -17.73 -3.30
C ILE A 455 -46.75 -19.04 -3.04
N VAL A 456 -47.48 -19.99 -2.44
CA VAL A 456 -47.06 -21.37 -2.13
C VAL A 456 -46.91 -22.19 -3.40
#